data_AF-A0AB39WQR9-F1
#
_entry.id   AF-A0AB39WQR9-F1
#
_cell.length_a   1.000
_cell.length_b   1.000
_cell.length_c   1.000
_cell.angle_alpha   90.00
_cell.angle_beta   90.00
_cell.angle_gamma   90.00
#
_symmetry.space_group_name_H-M   'P 1'
#
loop_
_entity.id
_entity.type
_entity.pdbx_description
1 polymer ?
#
loop_
_entity_poly.entity_id
_entity_poly.type
_entity_poly.pdbx_seq_one_letter_code
_entity_poly.pdbx_strand_id
1 'polypeptide(L)'
;MKKGLGRLHKPGAFQSQASELNRTQVLMSGHLTQGDARATFFYADLLGRAKLYRHACEWGGKVDALIDRRPPSHLGQYVTWILEVAHRQGHWPKGGGHDGFEMAVKLCSQLDDDYKQLLHLAPAHSGEVTVAGVGTDINVINIFDCLCHEVDVLHSQVLMFVEGPWNIKAFDIEEPQAAVVLLAAHVHGLRGTYQYGVDYSVGADAYLRRASQENKANDRFKGQLIKQLGATFNTPKRIHKLHGVATQYLSELHGVNDEQLGCFICSPFVNQARGLEAFLHNCYPDKLRFLQDFRQLLMAAGTTTQVDAGWLESVSGLSLASLQALYQMQRIDFKQCDSLIANLSAHDPGKKPWQTAPKG
;
A
#
# COMPACT_ATOMS: atom_id res chain seq x y z
N MET A 1 4.78 -46.57 32.07
CA MET A 1 5.09 -45.92 30.78
C MET A 1 3.80 -45.38 30.18
N LYS A 2 3.54 -44.06 30.31
CA LYS A 2 2.55 -43.34 29.50
C LYS A 2 3.33 -42.25 28.77
N LYS A 3 3.52 -42.42 27.45
CA LYS A 3 4.23 -41.49 26.57
C LYS A 3 3.40 -40.21 26.39
N GLY A 4 4.11 -39.09 26.37
CA GLY A 4 3.58 -37.74 26.48
C GLY A 4 2.66 -37.31 25.33
N LEU A 5 1.65 -36.53 25.70
CA LEU A 5 0.97 -35.62 24.79
C LEU A 5 1.99 -34.60 24.28
N GLY A 6 2.22 -34.61 22.97
CA GLY A 6 2.93 -33.55 22.28
C GLY A 6 2.27 -32.20 22.55
N ARG A 7 3.10 -31.22 22.93
CA ARG A 7 2.71 -29.82 23.02
C ARG A 7 2.12 -29.41 21.67
N LEU A 8 0.81 -29.16 21.64
CA LEU A 8 0.20 -28.34 20.60
C LEU A 8 0.97 -27.02 20.60
N HIS A 9 1.65 -26.73 19.49
CA HIS A 9 2.18 -25.40 19.20
C HIS A 9 1.01 -24.43 19.37
N LYS A 10 0.99 -23.65 20.46
CA LYS A 10 0.22 -22.41 20.47
C LYS A 10 0.80 -21.58 19.34
N PRO A 11 0.05 -21.24 18.29
CA PRO A 11 0.48 -20.18 17.38
C PRO A 11 0.66 -18.96 18.29
N GLY A 12 1.89 -18.44 18.38
CA GLY A 12 2.11 -17.18 19.07
C GLY A 12 1.15 -16.18 18.46
N ALA A 13 0.42 -15.44 19.30
CA ALA A 13 -0.36 -14.31 18.84
C ALA A 13 0.54 -13.48 17.92
N PHE A 14 0.14 -13.29 16.66
CA PHE A 14 0.83 -12.43 15.71
C PHE A 14 0.79 -11.00 16.26
N GLN A 15 1.64 -10.67 17.23
CA GLN A 15 2.04 -9.30 17.51
C GLN A 15 2.97 -8.91 16.36
N SER A 16 2.36 -8.63 15.21
CA SER A 16 3.02 -8.11 14.03
C SER A 16 3.47 -6.69 14.35
N GLN A 17 4.65 -6.52 14.95
CA GLN A 17 5.35 -5.24 14.85
C GLN A 17 5.60 -4.98 13.37
N ALA A 18 5.25 -3.77 12.90
CA ALA A 18 5.59 -3.37 11.54
C ALA A 18 7.10 -3.49 11.35
N SER A 19 7.53 -4.34 10.42
CA SER A 19 8.96 -4.44 10.07
C SER A 19 9.48 -3.07 9.66
N GLU A 20 10.68 -2.69 10.13
CA GLU A 20 11.34 -1.43 9.74
C GLU A 20 11.38 -1.28 8.21
N LEU A 21 11.57 -2.37 7.48
CA LEU A 21 11.55 -2.38 6.02
C LEU A 21 10.18 -2.00 5.45
N ASN A 22 9.08 -2.50 6.04
CA ASN A 22 7.72 -2.13 5.62
C ASN A 22 7.46 -0.63 5.88
N ARG A 23 7.91 -0.13 7.03
CA ARG A 23 7.80 1.29 7.39
C ARG A 23 8.58 2.17 6.41
N THR A 24 9.85 1.89 6.16
CA THR A 24 10.68 2.64 5.21
C THR A 24 10.08 2.60 3.81
N GLN A 25 9.58 1.45 3.36
CA GLN A 25 8.94 1.30 2.06
C GLN A 25 7.71 2.21 1.89
N VAL A 26 6.82 2.26 2.89
CA VAL A 26 5.64 3.14 2.87
C VAL A 26 6.05 4.61 2.82
N LEU A 27 7.02 5.01 3.63
CA LEU A 27 7.48 6.41 3.67
C LEU A 27 8.15 6.82 2.36
N MET A 28 9.05 5.99 1.81
CA MET A 28 9.69 6.22 0.52
C MET A 28 8.66 6.32 -0.61
N SER A 29 7.74 5.34 -0.71
CA SER A 29 6.69 5.36 -1.72
C SER A 29 5.75 6.56 -1.56
N GLY A 30 5.43 6.94 -0.31
CA GLY A 30 4.65 8.12 0.00
C GLY A 30 5.27 9.39 -0.59
N HIS A 31 6.59 9.57 -0.42
CA HIS A 31 7.31 10.73 -0.95
C HIS A 31 7.33 10.75 -2.48
N LEU A 32 7.47 9.60 -3.13
CA LEU A 32 7.48 9.52 -4.59
C LEU A 32 6.10 9.75 -5.20
N THR A 33 5.03 9.43 -4.49
CA THR A 33 3.64 9.46 -5.00
C THR A 33 2.79 10.59 -4.44
N GLN A 34 3.34 11.44 -3.57
CA GLN A 34 2.62 12.46 -2.80
C GLN A 34 1.46 11.88 -1.97
N GLY A 35 1.63 10.64 -1.53
CA GLY A 35 0.60 9.93 -0.76
C GLY A 35 -0.60 9.46 -1.57
N ASP A 36 -0.49 9.16 -2.86
CA ASP A 36 -1.55 8.41 -3.54
C ASP A 36 -1.80 7.11 -2.76
N ALA A 37 -2.95 6.99 -2.10
CA ALA A 37 -3.16 5.96 -1.09
C ALA A 37 -2.96 4.55 -1.66
N ARG A 38 -3.41 4.32 -2.90
CA ARG A 38 -3.29 3.03 -3.57
C ARG A 38 -1.82 2.68 -3.87
N ALA A 39 -1.07 3.63 -4.44
CA ALA A 39 0.34 3.44 -4.71
C ALA A 39 1.21 3.36 -3.44
N THR A 40 0.86 4.12 -2.39
CA THR A 40 1.62 4.21 -1.14
C THR A 40 1.45 2.97 -0.27
N PHE A 41 0.22 2.48 -0.10
CA PHE A 41 -0.09 1.47 0.91
C PHE A 41 -0.39 0.08 0.34
N PHE A 42 -0.76 -0.06 -0.94
CA PHE A 42 -1.34 -1.31 -1.46
C PHE A 42 -0.54 -2.00 -2.56
N TYR A 43 0.24 -1.30 -3.38
CA TYR A 43 1.02 -1.97 -4.44
C TYR A 43 2.12 -2.86 -3.89
N ALA A 44 2.85 -2.39 -2.90
CA ALA A 44 3.82 -3.20 -2.18
C ALA A 44 3.22 -4.47 -1.58
N ASP A 45 2.10 -4.36 -0.85
CA ASP A 45 1.38 -5.53 -0.29
C ASP A 45 0.94 -6.48 -1.41
N LEU A 46 0.43 -5.94 -2.51
CA LEU A 46 -0.01 -6.74 -3.64
C LEU A 46 1.14 -7.54 -4.27
N LEU A 47 2.27 -6.90 -4.54
CA LEU A 47 3.45 -7.56 -5.13
C LEU A 47 4.03 -8.59 -4.15
N GLY A 48 4.10 -8.22 -2.87
CA GLY A 48 4.58 -9.07 -1.78
C GLY A 48 3.75 -10.34 -1.57
N ARG A 49 2.48 -10.38 -1.98
CA ARG A 49 1.61 -11.58 -1.85
C ARG A 49 2.12 -12.80 -2.62
N ALA A 50 2.89 -12.61 -3.68
CA ALA A 50 3.51 -13.74 -4.38
C ALA A 50 4.48 -14.54 -3.52
N LYS A 51 5.01 -13.94 -2.45
CA LYS A 51 5.81 -14.65 -1.45
C LYS A 51 5.01 -15.74 -0.74
N LEU A 52 3.68 -15.60 -0.60
CA LEU A 52 2.85 -16.65 0.00
C LEU A 52 2.89 -17.94 -0.84
N TYR A 53 2.74 -17.81 -2.15
CA TYR A 53 2.85 -18.95 -3.05
C TYR A 53 4.29 -19.47 -3.12
N ARG A 54 5.30 -18.58 -3.16
CA ARG A 54 6.70 -19.01 -3.08
C ARG A 54 6.98 -19.82 -1.81
N HIS A 55 6.51 -19.35 -0.66
CA HIS A 55 6.61 -20.09 0.61
C HIS A 55 5.86 -21.42 0.57
N ALA A 56 4.72 -21.49 -0.13
CA ALA A 56 4.03 -22.75 -0.34
C ALA A 56 4.88 -23.75 -1.14
N CYS A 57 5.59 -23.30 -2.18
CA CYS A 57 6.55 -24.13 -2.91
C CYS A 57 7.77 -24.52 -2.07
N GLU A 58 8.21 -23.67 -1.14
CA GLU A 58 9.39 -23.85 -0.29
C GLU A 58 9.08 -24.57 1.04
N TRP A 59 7.82 -24.94 1.31
CA TRP A 59 7.35 -25.45 2.61
C TRP A 59 8.02 -26.76 3.06
N GLY A 60 8.78 -27.43 2.19
CA GLY A 60 9.50 -28.67 2.51
C GLY A 60 8.61 -29.92 2.58
N GLY A 61 7.32 -29.77 2.26
CA GLY A 61 6.33 -30.84 2.14
C GLY A 61 5.30 -30.51 1.07
N LYS A 62 4.38 -31.45 0.77
CA LYS A 62 3.29 -31.19 -0.18
C LYS A 62 2.36 -30.13 0.39
N VAL A 63 2.12 -29.07 -0.38
CA VAL A 63 1.04 -28.11 -0.11
C VAL A 63 -0.12 -28.44 -1.06
N ASP A 64 -1.24 -28.92 -0.50
CA ASP A 64 -2.42 -29.30 -1.30
C ASP A 64 -3.27 -28.09 -1.72
N ALA A 65 -3.23 -27.02 -0.93
CA ALA A 65 -3.98 -25.80 -1.20
C ALA A 65 -3.39 -24.55 -0.54
N LEU A 66 -3.63 -23.40 -1.17
CA LEU A 66 -3.38 -22.06 -0.66
C LEU A 66 -4.73 -21.36 -0.51
N ILE A 67 -4.99 -20.78 0.66
CA ILE A 67 -6.23 -20.05 0.94
C ILE A 67 -5.95 -18.56 0.72
N ASP A 68 -6.58 -17.96 -0.28
CA ASP A 68 -6.53 -16.51 -0.57
C ASP A 68 -7.94 -15.92 -0.47
N ARG A 69 -8.06 -14.64 -0.18
CA ARG A 69 -9.33 -13.94 0.00
C ARG A 69 -9.90 -13.31 -1.27
N ARG A 70 -9.47 -13.75 -2.46
CA ARG A 70 -9.86 -13.13 -3.73
C ARG A 70 -10.76 -14.07 -4.54
N PRO A 71 -11.94 -13.59 -5.00
CA PRO A 71 -12.76 -14.34 -5.94
C PRO A 71 -11.97 -14.72 -7.21
N PRO A 72 -12.21 -15.92 -7.79
CA PRO A 72 -11.48 -16.39 -8.98
C PRO A 72 -11.50 -15.41 -10.17
N SER A 73 -12.64 -14.74 -10.41
CA SER A 73 -12.77 -13.73 -11.47
C SER A 73 -11.90 -12.49 -11.23
N HIS A 74 -11.68 -12.11 -9.97
CA HIS A 74 -10.79 -11.02 -9.58
C HIS A 74 -9.34 -11.48 -9.67
N LEU A 75 -9.04 -12.68 -9.19
CA LEU A 75 -7.71 -13.27 -9.32
C LEU A 75 -7.24 -13.29 -10.77
N GLY A 76 -8.12 -13.67 -11.72
CA GLY A 76 -7.84 -13.59 -13.16
C GLY A 76 -7.47 -12.18 -13.63
N GLN A 77 -8.19 -11.15 -13.21
CA GLN A 77 -7.87 -9.76 -13.56
C GLN A 77 -6.53 -9.30 -12.98
N TYR A 78 -6.21 -9.68 -11.74
CA TYR A 78 -4.90 -9.39 -11.14
C TYR A 78 -3.78 -10.14 -11.85
N VAL A 79 -3.99 -11.40 -12.24
CA VAL A 79 -3.03 -12.18 -13.05
C VAL A 79 -2.76 -11.47 -14.37
N THR A 80 -3.81 -11.09 -15.12
CA THR A 80 -3.65 -10.34 -16.37
C THR A 80 -2.92 -9.02 -16.17
N TRP A 81 -3.25 -8.29 -15.11
CA TRP A 81 -2.58 -7.02 -14.78
C TRP A 81 -1.09 -7.21 -14.49
N ILE A 82 -0.72 -8.19 -13.67
CA ILE A 82 0.67 -8.48 -13.35
C ILE A 82 1.46 -8.89 -14.59
N LEU A 83 0.88 -9.74 -15.44
CA LEU A 83 1.50 -10.13 -16.72
C LEU A 83 1.78 -8.92 -17.61
N GLU A 84 0.81 -8.00 -17.72
CA GLU A 84 0.96 -6.76 -18.51
C GLU A 84 2.07 -5.85 -17.94
N VAL A 85 2.09 -5.64 -16.62
CA VAL A 85 3.12 -4.81 -15.98
C VAL A 85 4.50 -5.44 -16.14
N ALA A 86 4.62 -6.75 -15.91
CA ALA A 86 5.89 -7.45 -16.04
C ALA A 86 6.42 -7.43 -17.48
N HIS A 87 5.53 -7.55 -18.48
CA HIS A 87 5.90 -7.40 -19.89
C HIS A 87 6.52 -6.03 -20.17
N ARG A 88 5.91 -4.96 -19.66
CA ARG A 88 6.42 -3.58 -19.81
C ARG A 88 7.74 -3.33 -19.09
N GLN A 89 7.99 -4.07 -18.02
CA GLN A 89 9.25 -4.03 -17.27
C GLN A 89 10.34 -4.93 -17.89
N GLY A 90 10.05 -5.62 -19.01
CA GLY A 90 11.02 -6.44 -19.73
C GLY A 90 11.20 -7.86 -19.19
N HIS A 91 10.36 -8.31 -18.24
CA HIS A 91 10.47 -9.62 -17.60
C HIS A 91 9.85 -10.78 -18.39
N TRP A 92 9.49 -10.58 -19.66
CA TRP A 92 8.77 -11.61 -20.42
C TRP A 92 9.62 -12.87 -20.67
N PRO A 93 9.16 -14.06 -20.26
CA PRO A 93 9.95 -15.28 -20.40
C PRO A 93 10.13 -15.69 -21.87
N LYS A 94 11.35 -16.14 -22.20
CA LYS A 94 11.67 -16.75 -23.49
C LYS A 94 11.19 -18.21 -23.48
N GLY A 95 10.09 -18.49 -24.17
CA GLY A 95 9.54 -19.85 -24.30
C GLY A 95 8.10 -19.92 -23.79
N GLY A 96 7.15 -19.99 -24.72
CA GLY A 96 5.72 -19.97 -24.42
C GLY A 96 5.22 -21.33 -23.94
N GLY A 97 4.62 -21.33 -22.75
CA GLY A 97 3.82 -22.44 -22.25
C GLY A 97 4.14 -22.79 -20.81
N HIS A 98 3.49 -22.13 -19.86
CA HIS A 98 3.15 -22.63 -18.52
C HIS A 98 1.98 -21.82 -17.96
N ASP A 99 1.25 -22.41 -17.02
CA ASP A 99 0.00 -21.90 -16.44
C ASP A 99 0.10 -20.43 -15.99
N GLY A 100 -0.87 -19.60 -16.40
CA GLY A 100 -0.81 -18.14 -16.26
C GLY A 100 -0.71 -17.68 -14.81
N PHE A 101 -1.19 -18.50 -13.86
CA PHE A 101 -1.12 -18.20 -12.44
C PHE A 101 0.28 -18.37 -11.84
N GLU A 102 0.93 -19.53 -12.02
CA GLU A 102 2.29 -19.78 -11.53
C GLU A 102 3.28 -18.75 -12.11
N MET A 103 3.11 -18.43 -13.40
CA MET A 103 3.89 -17.38 -14.06
C MET A 103 3.67 -16.02 -13.41
N ALA A 104 2.42 -15.62 -13.15
CA ALA A 104 2.12 -14.35 -12.50
C ALA A 104 2.73 -14.26 -11.09
N VAL A 105 2.78 -15.36 -10.34
CA VAL A 105 3.46 -15.38 -9.03
C VAL A 105 4.96 -15.11 -9.18
N LYS A 106 5.64 -15.81 -10.10
CA LYS A 106 7.09 -15.61 -10.34
C LYS A 106 7.38 -14.16 -10.70
N LEU A 107 6.57 -13.60 -11.60
CA LEU A 107 6.70 -12.21 -12.04
C LEU A 107 6.40 -11.22 -10.92
N CYS A 108 5.39 -11.46 -10.07
CA CYS A 108 5.15 -10.63 -8.88
C CYS A 108 6.36 -10.59 -7.94
N SER A 109 7.06 -11.71 -7.75
CA SER A 109 8.27 -11.72 -6.91
C SER A 109 9.39 -10.88 -7.52
N GLN A 110 9.59 -10.95 -8.83
CA GLN A 110 10.55 -10.10 -9.55
C GLN A 110 10.16 -8.62 -9.47
N LEU A 111 8.88 -8.31 -9.67
CA LEU A 111 8.36 -6.94 -9.56
C LEU A 111 8.46 -6.40 -8.12
N ASP A 112 8.30 -7.23 -7.08
CA ASP A 112 8.52 -6.85 -5.69
C ASP A 112 10.00 -6.50 -5.42
N ASP A 113 10.93 -7.24 -6.03
CA ASP A 113 12.37 -6.95 -5.94
C ASP A 113 12.74 -5.68 -6.72
N ASP A 114 12.21 -5.50 -7.94
CA ASP A 114 12.32 -4.24 -8.69
C ASP A 114 11.76 -3.06 -7.90
N TYR A 115 10.63 -3.26 -7.21
CA TYR A 115 10.00 -2.21 -6.40
C TYR A 115 10.90 -1.83 -5.22
N LYS A 116 11.51 -2.79 -4.52
CA LYS A 116 12.48 -2.50 -3.45
C LYS A 116 13.74 -1.82 -3.99
N GLN A 117 14.24 -2.25 -5.15
CA GLN A 117 15.39 -1.64 -5.80
C GLN A 117 15.10 -0.20 -6.22
N LEU A 118 13.93 0.05 -6.80
CA LEU A 118 13.44 1.40 -7.12
C LEU A 118 13.49 2.30 -5.88
N LEU A 119 13.07 1.78 -4.72
CA LEU A 119 13.07 2.51 -3.46
C LEU A 119 14.43 2.53 -2.74
N HIS A 120 15.51 2.03 -3.36
CA HIS A 120 16.84 1.93 -2.75
C HIS A 120 16.84 1.20 -1.38
N LEU A 121 15.93 0.25 -1.20
CA LEU A 121 15.88 -0.58 0.01
C LEU A 121 16.96 -1.65 -0.09
N ALA A 122 17.62 -1.96 1.03
CA ALA A 122 18.63 -3.02 1.07
C ALA A 122 18.02 -4.33 0.57
N PRO A 123 18.70 -5.08 -0.31
CA PRO A 123 18.20 -6.37 -0.75
C PRO A 123 18.08 -7.26 0.47
N ALA A 124 16.86 -7.75 0.72
CA ALA A 124 16.70 -8.89 1.62
C ALA A 124 17.64 -9.97 1.09
N HIS A 125 18.50 -10.52 1.95
CA HIS A 125 19.39 -11.62 1.57
C HIS A 125 18.54 -12.80 1.11
N SER A 126 18.22 -12.84 -0.18
CA SER A 126 17.68 -13.99 -0.85
C SER A 126 18.86 -14.93 -1.00
N GLY A 127 18.99 -15.86 -0.06
CA GLY A 127 19.72 -17.08 -0.36
C GLY A 127 19.11 -17.64 -1.64
N GLU A 128 19.88 -17.67 -2.73
CA GLU A 128 19.54 -18.48 -3.89
C GLU A 128 19.52 -19.94 -3.42
N VAL A 129 18.36 -20.41 -3.02
CA VAL A 129 18.10 -21.84 -2.89
C VAL A 129 17.52 -22.25 -4.24
N THR A 130 18.35 -22.95 -5.02
CA THR A 130 17.91 -23.70 -6.19
C THR A 130 16.95 -24.79 -5.74
N VAL A 131 15.64 -24.51 -5.84
CA VAL A 131 14.63 -25.53 -5.60
C VAL A 131 14.48 -26.36 -6.86
N ALA A 132 14.89 -27.63 -6.77
CA ALA A 132 14.53 -28.65 -7.76
C ALA A 132 13.00 -28.72 -7.86
N GLY A 133 12.48 -28.49 -9.08
CA GLY A 133 11.05 -28.39 -9.35
C GLY A 133 10.31 -29.65 -8.91
N VAL A 134 9.64 -29.58 -7.77
CA VAL A 134 8.50 -30.44 -7.48
C VAL A 134 7.30 -29.67 -8.01
N GLY A 135 6.83 -30.05 -9.21
CA GLY A 135 5.56 -29.57 -9.74
C GLY A 135 4.49 -29.82 -8.68
N THR A 136 3.98 -28.74 -8.12
CA THR A 136 2.98 -28.80 -7.06
C THR A 136 1.70 -28.24 -7.65
N ASP A 137 0.74 -29.13 -7.89
CA ASP A 137 -0.65 -28.77 -8.17
C ASP A 137 -1.24 -28.17 -6.87
N ILE A 138 -0.90 -26.90 -6.58
CA ILE A 138 -1.43 -26.18 -5.43
C ILE A 138 -2.79 -25.60 -5.81
N ASN A 139 -3.86 -26.08 -5.17
CA ASN A 139 -5.17 -25.49 -5.39
C ASN A 139 -5.25 -24.11 -4.70
N VAL A 140 -5.65 -23.07 -5.42
CA VAL A 140 -5.99 -21.79 -4.80
C VAL A 140 -7.46 -21.81 -4.41
N ILE A 141 -7.73 -21.84 -3.12
CA ILE A 141 -9.08 -21.84 -2.56
C ILE A 141 -9.39 -20.42 -2.11
N ASN A 142 -10.54 -19.90 -2.50
CA ASN A 142 -10.98 -18.62 -1.97
C ASN A 142 -11.50 -18.80 -0.54
N ILE A 143 -11.08 -17.94 0.40
CA ILE A 143 -11.54 -17.99 1.80
C ILE A 143 -13.06 -17.91 1.90
N PHE A 144 -13.71 -17.20 0.98
CA PHE A 144 -15.17 -17.10 0.93
C PHE A 144 -15.86 -18.43 0.54
N ASP A 145 -15.15 -19.33 -0.13
CA ASP A 145 -15.65 -20.68 -0.42
C ASP A 145 -15.58 -21.59 0.84
N CYS A 146 -14.71 -21.24 1.80
CA CYS A 146 -14.45 -22.01 3.02
C CYS A 146 -15.25 -21.55 4.24
N LEU A 147 -15.83 -20.36 4.22
CA LEU A 147 -16.49 -19.76 5.37
C LEU A 147 -18.01 -19.93 5.28
N CYS A 148 -18.61 -20.67 6.22
CA CYS A 148 -20.07 -20.71 6.37
C CYS A 148 -20.62 -19.40 6.97
N HIS A 149 -19.80 -18.68 7.73
CA HIS A 149 -20.00 -17.32 8.24
C HIS A 149 -18.62 -16.64 8.36
N GLU A 150 -18.54 -15.37 7.97
CA GLU A 150 -17.29 -14.64 7.75
C GLU A 150 -16.66 -14.16 9.07
N VAL A 151 -15.42 -14.58 9.37
CA VAL A 151 -14.79 -14.30 10.67
C VAL A 151 -13.46 -13.54 10.58
N ASP A 152 -12.80 -13.41 9.43
CA ASP A 152 -11.46 -12.76 9.40
C ASP A 152 -11.45 -11.31 8.90
N VAL A 153 -12.45 -10.88 8.11
CA VAL A 153 -12.69 -9.49 7.63
C VAL A 153 -12.99 -8.53 8.82
N LEU A 154 -13.45 -9.10 9.94
CA LEU A 154 -13.88 -8.38 11.14
C LEU A 154 -12.76 -7.78 11.98
N HIS A 155 -11.48 -7.94 11.63
CA HIS A 155 -10.37 -7.51 12.48
C HIS A 155 -9.67 -6.21 12.04
N SER A 156 -9.96 -5.67 10.85
CA SER A 156 -9.45 -4.36 10.46
C SER A 156 -10.22 -3.24 11.17
N GLN A 157 -9.54 -2.46 12.02
CA GLN A 157 -10.18 -1.37 12.76
C GLN A 157 -10.85 -0.33 11.85
N VAL A 158 -10.26 -0.06 10.68
CA VAL A 158 -10.81 0.86 9.67
C VAL A 158 -12.09 0.30 9.06
N LEU A 159 -12.20 -1.01 8.90
CA LEU A 159 -13.35 -1.66 8.27
C LEU A 159 -14.47 -1.95 9.29
N MET A 160 -14.12 -2.39 10.51
CA MET A 160 -15.06 -2.43 11.65
C MET A 160 -15.75 -1.07 11.87
N PHE A 161 -15.02 0.03 11.66
CA PHE A 161 -15.55 1.38 11.79
C PHE A 161 -16.54 1.77 10.68
N VAL A 162 -16.33 1.29 9.46
CA VAL A 162 -17.26 1.49 8.33
C VAL A 162 -18.54 0.71 8.52
N GLU A 163 -18.41 -0.55 8.95
CA GLU A 163 -19.48 -1.52 8.80
C GLU A 163 -20.44 -1.58 9.98
N GLY A 164 -20.09 -1.19 11.21
CA GLY A 164 -21.04 -1.25 12.34
C GLY A 164 -21.70 -2.64 12.51
N PRO A 165 -22.84 -2.78 13.23
CA PRO A 165 -23.53 -4.06 13.43
C PRO A 165 -24.35 -4.45 12.19
N TRP A 166 -23.69 -4.70 11.06
CA TRP A 166 -24.35 -5.14 9.82
C TRP A 166 -24.42 -6.67 9.73
N ASN A 167 -25.51 -7.15 9.12
CA ASN A 167 -25.69 -8.56 8.82
C ASN A 167 -25.01 -8.86 7.49
N ILE A 168 -23.81 -9.41 7.59
CA ILE A 168 -22.85 -9.68 6.50
C ILE A 168 -23.40 -10.64 5.42
N LYS A 169 -24.54 -11.29 5.67
CA LYS A 169 -25.14 -12.35 4.84
C LYS A 169 -25.59 -11.99 3.41
N ALA A 170 -25.33 -10.79 2.90
CA ALA A 170 -25.85 -10.35 1.60
C ALA A 170 -24.79 -9.86 0.60
N PHE A 171 -23.49 -9.91 0.94
CA PHE A 171 -22.49 -9.22 0.13
C PHE A 171 -21.28 -10.10 -0.19
N ASP A 172 -20.90 -10.07 -1.46
CA ASP A 172 -19.64 -10.60 -1.98
C ASP A 172 -18.53 -9.64 -1.53
N ILE A 173 -17.75 -10.02 -0.51
CA ILE A 173 -16.81 -9.11 0.16
C ILE A 173 -15.53 -8.95 -0.67
N GLU A 174 -15.32 -7.76 -1.23
CA GLU A 174 -14.03 -7.35 -1.78
C GLU A 174 -13.28 -6.39 -0.84
N GLU A 175 -12.58 -6.97 0.14
CA GLU A 175 -11.80 -6.27 1.15
C GLU A 175 -10.36 -5.96 0.66
N PRO A 176 -10.18 -4.89 -0.10
CA PRO A 176 -9.47 -3.70 0.41
C PRO A 176 -10.09 -2.38 -0.07
N GLN A 177 -11.25 -2.42 -0.74
CA GLN A 177 -11.78 -1.24 -1.44
C GLN A 177 -12.20 -0.13 -0.46
N ALA A 178 -12.88 -0.48 0.64
CA ALA A 178 -13.22 0.47 1.69
C ALA A 178 -11.97 1.05 2.37
N ALA A 179 -10.96 0.22 2.66
CA ALA A 179 -9.70 0.67 3.24
C ALA A 179 -8.99 1.67 2.30
N VAL A 180 -8.91 1.38 1.00
CA VAL A 180 -8.31 2.30 0.01
C VAL A 180 -9.04 3.65 0.01
N VAL A 181 -10.38 3.64 0.01
CA VAL A 181 -11.20 4.86 -0.02
C VAL A 181 -11.03 5.66 1.28
N LEU A 182 -11.02 4.99 2.43
CA LEU A 182 -10.85 5.66 3.72
C LEU A 182 -9.44 6.19 3.95
N LEU A 183 -8.41 5.43 3.58
CA LEU A 183 -7.04 5.92 3.64
C LEU A 183 -6.83 7.07 2.66
N ALA A 184 -7.44 7.01 1.46
CA ALA A 184 -7.43 8.15 0.56
C ALA A 184 -8.14 9.37 1.14
N ALA A 185 -9.30 9.21 1.78
CA ALA A 185 -9.99 10.29 2.48
C ALA A 185 -9.10 10.89 3.59
N HIS A 186 -8.41 10.04 4.35
CA HIS A 186 -7.50 10.46 5.40
C HIS A 186 -6.29 11.24 4.85
N VAL A 187 -5.61 10.74 3.82
CA VAL A 187 -4.54 11.46 3.12
C VAL A 187 -5.05 12.79 2.59
N HIS A 188 -6.24 12.84 2.00
CA HIS A 188 -6.82 14.09 1.49
C HIS A 188 -7.15 15.09 2.61
N GLY A 189 -7.57 14.62 3.78
CA GLY A 189 -7.72 15.44 4.96
C GLY A 189 -6.40 16.04 5.41
N LEU A 190 -5.36 15.21 5.56
CA LEU A 190 -4.00 15.68 5.90
C LEU A 190 -3.46 16.64 4.84
N ARG A 191 -3.71 16.39 3.55
CA ARG A 191 -3.34 17.31 2.47
C ARG A 191 -4.00 18.67 2.63
N GLY A 192 -5.27 18.69 3.04
CA GLY A 192 -5.97 19.91 3.46
C GLY A 192 -5.16 20.74 4.46
N THR A 193 -4.70 20.08 5.53
CA THR A 193 -3.95 20.71 6.61
C THR A 193 -2.55 21.14 6.19
N TYR A 194 -1.75 20.24 5.60
CA TYR A 194 -0.33 20.48 5.33
C TYR A 194 -0.04 21.29 4.06
N GLN A 195 -0.89 21.21 3.02
CA GLN A 195 -0.66 21.92 1.76
C GLN A 195 -1.54 23.16 1.57
N TYR A 196 -2.78 23.11 2.07
CA TYR A 196 -3.77 24.16 1.82
C TYR A 196 -4.11 25.00 3.04
N GLY A 197 -3.62 24.64 4.23
CA GLY A 197 -3.89 25.37 5.48
C GLY A 197 -5.37 25.32 5.91
N VAL A 198 -6.14 24.34 5.43
CA VAL A 198 -7.55 24.13 5.81
C VAL A 198 -7.67 23.01 6.85
N ASP A 199 -8.79 22.99 7.55
CA ASP A 199 -9.09 21.92 8.50
C ASP A 199 -9.10 20.54 7.81
N TYR A 200 -8.61 19.52 8.51
CA TYR A 200 -8.59 18.12 8.03
C TYR A 200 -9.95 17.68 7.48
N SER A 201 -11.03 18.09 8.15
CA SER A 201 -12.38 17.68 7.78
C SER A 201 -12.79 18.19 6.39
N VAL A 202 -12.31 19.37 5.99
CA VAL A 202 -12.59 19.96 4.67
C VAL A 202 -11.99 19.09 3.57
N GLY A 203 -10.72 18.67 3.72
CA GLY A 203 -10.03 17.84 2.72
C GLY A 203 -10.63 16.44 2.60
N ALA A 204 -10.91 15.79 3.74
CA ALA A 204 -11.47 14.45 3.76
C ALA A 204 -12.90 14.41 3.21
N ASP A 205 -13.74 15.38 3.59
CA ASP A 205 -15.11 15.52 3.09
C ASP A 205 -15.14 15.78 1.57
N ALA A 206 -14.29 16.68 1.08
CA ALA A 206 -14.20 16.97 -0.35
C ALA A 206 -13.86 15.72 -1.16
N TYR A 207 -12.92 14.89 -0.67
CA TYR A 207 -12.59 13.62 -1.31
C TYR A 207 -13.78 12.65 -1.32
N LEU A 208 -14.42 12.42 -0.17
CA LEU A 208 -15.53 11.48 -0.03
C LEU A 208 -16.74 11.89 -0.88
N ARG A 209 -17.07 13.18 -0.92
CA ARG A 209 -18.14 13.70 -1.77
C ARG A 209 -17.83 13.50 -3.25
N ARG A 210 -16.60 13.82 -3.69
CA ARG A 210 -16.18 13.58 -5.07
C ARG A 210 -16.23 12.10 -5.43
N ALA A 211 -15.64 11.24 -4.62
CA ALA A 211 -15.62 9.79 -4.85
C ALA A 211 -17.05 9.21 -4.94
N SER A 212 -17.95 9.64 -4.06
CA SER A 212 -19.36 9.26 -4.09
C SER A 212 -20.08 9.75 -5.35
N GLN A 213 -19.76 10.93 -5.87
CA GLN A 213 -20.36 11.47 -7.08
C GLN A 213 -19.86 10.75 -8.34
N GLU A 214 -18.55 10.50 -8.44
CA GLU A 214 -17.93 9.78 -9.56
C GLU A 214 -18.46 8.34 -9.68
N ASN A 215 -18.88 7.75 -8.56
CA ASN A 215 -19.43 6.39 -8.51
C ASN A 215 -20.97 6.34 -8.43
N LYS A 216 -21.66 7.47 -8.60
CA LYS A 216 -23.11 7.58 -8.41
C LYS A 216 -23.92 6.68 -9.35
N ALA A 217 -23.43 6.44 -10.57
CA ALA A 217 -24.10 5.62 -11.59
C ALA A 217 -23.60 4.15 -11.63
N ASN A 218 -22.71 3.77 -10.71
CA ASN A 218 -22.19 2.41 -10.65
C ASN A 218 -22.94 1.63 -9.56
N ASP A 219 -23.95 0.86 -9.97
CA ASP A 219 -24.74 0.05 -9.04
C ASP A 219 -24.05 -1.26 -8.64
N ARG A 220 -22.81 -1.51 -9.08
CA ARG A 220 -22.00 -2.64 -8.58
C ARG A 220 -21.49 -2.35 -7.17
N PHE A 221 -21.09 -3.41 -6.46
CA PHE A 221 -20.62 -3.37 -5.06
C PHE A 221 -19.70 -2.17 -4.76
N LYS A 222 -18.63 -1.98 -5.54
CA LYS A 222 -17.70 -0.86 -5.37
C LYS A 222 -18.39 0.51 -5.35
N GLY A 223 -19.33 0.75 -6.26
CA GLY A 223 -20.02 2.04 -6.34
C GLY A 223 -21.02 2.23 -5.20
N GLN A 224 -21.73 1.16 -4.81
CA GLN A 224 -22.60 1.16 -3.63
C GLN A 224 -21.81 1.44 -2.35
N LEU A 225 -20.67 0.77 -2.16
CA LEU A 225 -19.78 0.95 -1.01
C LEU A 225 -19.26 2.39 -0.91
N ILE A 226 -18.73 2.95 -2.00
CA ILE A 226 -18.22 4.33 -2.01
C ILE A 226 -19.33 5.34 -1.68
N LYS A 227 -20.54 5.12 -2.20
CA LYS A 227 -21.71 5.95 -1.87
C LYS A 227 -22.09 5.85 -0.39
N GLN A 228 -22.08 4.65 0.17
CA GLN A 228 -22.35 4.43 1.60
C GLN A 228 -21.29 5.08 2.48
N LEU A 229 -20.00 4.99 2.12
CA LEU A 229 -18.91 5.67 2.82
C LEU A 229 -19.10 7.19 2.82
N GLY A 230 -19.45 7.77 1.67
CA GLY A 230 -19.78 9.19 1.57
C GLY A 230 -20.99 9.60 2.43
N ALA A 231 -22.04 8.78 2.47
CA ALA A 231 -23.20 9.01 3.34
C ALA A 231 -22.89 8.83 4.83
N THR A 232 -21.97 7.92 5.16
CA THR A 232 -21.55 7.63 6.54
C THR A 232 -20.72 8.80 7.07
N PHE A 233 -19.74 9.28 6.32
CA PHE A 233 -18.81 10.33 6.73
C PHE A 233 -19.23 11.71 6.20
N ASN A 234 -20.48 12.09 6.46
CA ASN A 234 -21.09 13.32 5.95
C ASN A 234 -21.12 14.49 6.96
N THR A 235 -20.48 14.35 8.12
CA THR A 235 -20.43 15.40 9.15
C THR A 235 -19.02 15.53 9.72
N PRO A 236 -18.61 16.75 10.15
CA PRO A 236 -17.28 16.97 10.73
C PRO A 236 -16.96 16.03 11.90
N LYS A 237 -17.93 15.78 12.78
CA LYS A 237 -17.75 14.85 13.92
C LYS A 237 -17.41 13.42 13.47
N ARG A 238 -18.07 12.91 12.44
CA ARG A 238 -17.81 11.55 11.93
C ARG A 238 -16.48 11.49 11.17
N ILE A 239 -16.11 12.57 10.48
CA ILE A 239 -14.82 12.69 9.82
C ILE A 239 -13.67 12.79 10.84
N HIS A 240 -13.87 13.48 11.97
CA HIS A 240 -12.90 13.48 13.06
C HIS A 240 -12.75 12.09 13.70
N LYS A 241 -13.84 11.31 13.77
CA LYS A 241 -13.73 9.91 14.21
C LYS A 241 -12.95 9.05 13.20
N LEU A 242 -13.18 9.25 11.90
CA LEU A 242 -12.38 8.63 10.83
C LEU A 242 -10.90 8.96 10.97
N HIS A 243 -10.57 10.22 11.28
CA HIS A 243 -9.20 10.66 11.52
C HIS A 243 -8.53 9.80 12.58
N GLY A 244 -9.09 9.72 13.79
CA GLY A 244 -8.52 8.93 14.88
C GLY A 244 -8.33 7.45 14.54
N VAL A 245 -9.33 6.82 13.90
CA VAL A 245 -9.26 5.41 13.50
C VAL A 245 -8.20 5.17 12.42
N ALA A 246 -8.11 6.05 11.41
CA ALA A 246 -7.12 5.93 10.35
C ALA A 246 -5.69 6.14 10.88
N THR A 247 -5.48 7.12 11.76
CA THR A 247 -4.20 7.38 12.42
C THR A 247 -3.78 6.16 13.25
N GLN A 248 -4.68 5.60 14.07
CA GLN A 248 -4.38 4.40 14.86
C GLN A 248 -4.02 3.22 13.97
N TYR A 249 -4.83 2.95 12.94
CA TYR A 249 -4.60 1.84 12.02
C TYR A 249 -3.26 1.94 11.29
N LEU A 250 -2.88 3.13 10.79
CA LEU A 250 -1.60 3.31 10.09
C LEU A 250 -0.41 3.25 11.05
N SER A 251 -0.58 3.70 12.30
CA SER A 251 0.41 3.55 13.36
C SER A 251 0.64 2.08 13.70
N GLU A 252 -0.43 1.28 13.89
CA GLU A 252 -0.32 -0.14 14.20
C GLU A 252 0.26 -0.94 13.02
N LEU A 253 -0.19 -0.68 11.79
CA LEU A 253 0.16 -1.48 10.62
C LEU A 253 1.53 -1.13 10.02
N HIS A 254 1.88 0.15 9.99
CA HIS A 254 3.08 0.65 9.32
C HIS A 254 4.01 1.43 10.25
N GLY A 255 3.64 1.64 11.51
CA GLY A 255 4.42 2.40 12.47
C GLY A 255 4.43 3.91 12.20
N VAL A 256 3.63 4.43 11.27
CA VAL A 256 3.67 5.84 10.81
C VAL A 256 2.66 6.73 11.55
N ASN A 257 2.95 8.03 11.60
CA ASN A 257 2.08 9.03 12.22
C ASN A 257 1.72 10.15 11.24
N ASP A 258 0.75 10.98 11.61
CA ASP A 258 0.23 12.06 10.74
C ASP A 258 1.28 13.11 10.35
N GLU A 259 2.31 13.35 11.17
CA GLU A 259 3.40 14.28 10.86
C GLU A 259 4.24 13.76 9.69
N GLN A 260 4.61 12.47 9.76
CA GLN A 260 5.34 11.76 8.71
C GLN A 260 4.49 11.67 7.43
N LEU A 261 3.19 11.45 7.59
CA LEU A 261 2.22 11.49 6.49
C LEU A 261 2.15 12.87 5.83
N GLY A 262 2.06 13.92 6.62
CA GLY A 262 2.13 15.30 6.14
C GLY A 262 3.42 15.57 5.38
N CYS A 263 4.56 15.11 5.91
CA CYS A 263 5.86 15.24 5.26
C CYS A 263 5.87 14.58 3.88
N PHE A 264 5.44 13.31 3.76
CA PHE A 264 5.48 12.66 2.45
C PHE A 264 4.39 13.14 1.48
N ILE A 265 3.25 13.64 1.96
CA ILE A 265 2.24 14.29 1.11
C ILE A 265 2.83 15.54 0.45
N CYS A 266 3.64 16.31 1.18
CA CYS A 266 4.35 17.48 0.66
C CYS A 266 5.52 17.11 -0.27
N SER A 267 6.04 15.88 -0.18
CA SER A 267 7.20 15.39 -0.94
C SER A 267 8.38 16.37 -0.99
N PRO A 268 8.85 16.91 0.15
CA PRO A 268 9.84 17.99 0.16
C PRO A 268 11.21 17.57 -0.38
N PHE A 269 11.55 16.28 -0.29
CA PHE A 269 12.91 15.80 -0.52
C PHE A 269 13.17 15.33 -1.96
N VAL A 270 12.14 14.97 -2.72
CA VAL A 270 12.31 14.51 -4.12
C VAL A 270 12.63 15.64 -5.08
N ASN A 271 13.06 15.31 -6.30
CA ASN A 271 13.40 16.28 -7.34
C ASN A 271 14.46 17.29 -6.86
N GLN A 272 15.53 16.81 -6.23
CA GLN A 272 16.60 17.65 -5.67
C GLN A 272 16.07 18.65 -4.62
N ALA A 273 15.21 18.17 -3.73
CA ALA A 273 14.57 18.96 -2.68
C ALA A 273 13.85 20.24 -3.16
N ARG A 274 13.29 20.23 -4.39
CA ARG A 274 12.56 21.37 -4.96
C ARG A 274 11.38 21.80 -4.08
N GLY A 275 10.73 20.86 -3.41
CA GLY A 275 9.58 21.12 -2.53
C GLY A 275 9.94 21.58 -1.11
N LEU A 276 11.22 21.51 -0.71
CA LEU A 276 11.64 21.71 0.67
C LEU A 276 11.33 23.12 1.19
N GLU A 277 11.59 24.15 0.40
CA GLU A 277 11.37 25.54 0.81
C GLU A 277 9.89 25.82 1.10
N ALA A 278 8.99 25.39 0.22
CA ALA A 278 7.55 25.52 0.43
C ALA A 278 7.06 24.73 1.65
N PHE A 279 7.59 23.53 1.87
CA PHE A 279 7.29 22.72 3.05
C PHE A 279 7.74 23.39 4.35
N LEU A 280 8.97 23.93 4.40
CA LEU A 280 9.45 24.67 5.58
C LEU A 280 8.62 25.94 5.81
N HIS A 281 8.34 26.71 4.76
CA HIS A 281 7.54 27.93 4.88
C HIS A 281 6.13 27.65 5.42
N ASN A 282 5.48 26.57 4.97
CA ASN A 282 4.09 26.28 5.32
C ASN A 282 3.94 25.49 6.62
N CYS A 283 4.90 24.63 6.96
CA CYS A 283 4.78 23.69 8.07
C CYS A 283 5.77 23.98 9.22
N TYR A 284 6.97 24.51 8.94
CA TYR A 284 8.03 24.72 9.93
C TYR A 284 8.81 26.03 9.69
N PRO A 285 8.17 27.22 9.85
CA PRO A 285 8.79 28.50 9.48
C PRO A 285 10.09 28.80 10.24
N ASP A 286 10.23 28.31 11.46
CA ASP A 286 11.42 28.43 12.31
C ASP A 286 12.64 27.68 11.74
N LYS A 287 12.40 26.65 10.92
CA LYS A 287 13.42 25.83 10.27
C LYS A 287 13.86 26.37 8.91
N LEU A 288 13.14 27.36 8.36
CA LEU A 288 13.44 27.94 7.04
C LEU A 288 14.87 28.52 6.95
N ARG A 289 15.40 29.03 8.06
CA ARG A 289 16.79 29.54 8.16
C ARG A 289 17.86 28.49 7.85
N PHE A 290 17.55 27.19 7.95
CA PHE A 290 18.46 26.07 7.69
C PHE A 290 18.28 25.47 6.29
N LEU A 291 17.51 26.10 5.40
CA LEU A 291 17.16 25.56 4.08
C LEU A 291 18.40 25.11 3.28
N GLN A 292 19.45 25.93 3.23
CA GLN A 292 20.65 25.61 2.45
C GLN A 292 21.45 24.47 3.07
N ASP A 293 21.57 24.46 4.40
CA ASP A 293 22.26 23.39 5.11
C ASP A 293 21.52 22.04 4.93
N PHE A 294 20.19 22.04 5.03
CA PHE A 294 19.40 20.83 4.75
C PHE A 294 19.59 20.34 3.32
N ARG A 295 19.63 21.25 2.32
CA ARG A 295 19.92 20.85 0.94
C ARG A 295 21.31 20.23 0.80
N GLN A 296 22.33 20.79 1.45
CA GLN A 296 23.69 20.22 1.43
C GLN A 296 23.74 18.83 2.09
N LEU A 297 23.06 18.67 3.21
CA LEU A 297 22.94 17.39 3.91
C LEU A 297 22.26 16.32 3.02
N LEU A 298 21.17 16.68 2.35
CA LEU A 298 20.42 15.81 1.43
C LEU A 298 21.20 15.48 0.14
N MET A 299 22.07 16.38 -0.31
CA MET A 299 22.99 16.13 -1.42
C MET A 299 24.10 15.13 -1.06
N ALA A 300 24.25 14.77 0.22
CA ALA A 300 25.45 14.10 0.75
C ALA A 300 26.75 14.89 0.45
N ALA A 301 26.64 16.21 0.26
CA ALA A 301 27.80 17.07 0.16
C ALA A 301 28.38 17.23 1.57
N GLY A 302 29.70 17.06 1.71
CA GLY A 302 30.39 17.22 3.00
C GLY A 302 30.00 18.55 3.64
N THR A 303 29.26 18.48 4.75
CA THR A 303 28.75 19.66 5.45
C THR A 303 29.74 20.08 6.52
N THR A 304 30.08 21.37 6.55
CA THR A 304 30.89 21.98 7.61
C THR A 304 30.03 22.55 8.74
N THR A 305 28.70 22.58 8.56
CA THR A 305 27.71 23.13 9.49
C THR A 305 27.04 22.04 10.35
N GLN A 306 26.91 22.31 11.66
CA GLN A 306 26.15 21.48 12.62
C GLN A 306 24.64 21.66 12.42
N VAL A 307 24.08 21.13 11.34
CA VAL A 307 22.63 21.06 11.18
C VAL A 307 22.09 19.72 11.65
N ASP A 308 20.99 19.79 12.41
CA ASP A 308 20.36 18.65 13.07
C ASP A 308 19.69 17.73 12.04
N ALA A 309 20.44 16.71 11.62
CA ALA A 309 19.92 15.61 10.80
C ALA A 309 18.76 14.88 11.50
N GLY A 310 18.79 14.79 12.83
CA GLY A 310 17.77 14.12 13.63
C GLY A 310 16.39 14.76 13.47
N TRP A 311 16.32 16.07 13.24
CA TRP A 311 15.05 16.73 12.93
C TRP A 311 14.45 16.24 11.59
N LEU A 312 15.26 16.14 10.53
CA LEU A 312 14.81 15.63 9.24
C LEU A 312 14.35 14.17 9.35
N GLU A 313 15.07 13.35 10.11
CA GLU A 313 14.70 11.95 10.36
C GLU A 313 13.41 11.84 11.17
N SER A 314 13.21 12.70 12.17
CA SER A 314 11.98 12.73 12.99
C SER A 314 10.74 13.08 12.15
N VAL A 315 10.81 14.18 11.40
CA VAL A 315 9.65 14.70 10.63
C VAL A 315 9.28 13.80 9.46
N SER A 316 10.27 13.13 8.85
CA SER A 316 10.05 12.23 7.71
C SER A 316 9.78 10.79 8.13
N GLY A 317 10.31 10.38 9.29
CA GLY A 317 10.36 8.99 9.72
C GLY A 317 11.39 8.13 8.98
N LEU A 318 12.21 8.73 8.12
CA LEU A 318 13.22 8.08 7.29
C LEU A 318 14.63 8.36 7.80
N SER A 319 15.55 7.42 7.60
CA SER A 319 16.98 7.66 7.86
C SER A 319 17.55 8.72 6.90
N LEU A 320 18.64 9.38 7.31
CA LEU A 320 19.34 10.31 6.44
C LEU A 320 19.76 9.69 5.09
N ALA A 321 20.21 8.43 5.10
CA ALA A 321 20.57 7.73 3.87
C ALA A 321 19.37 7.58 2.90
N SER A 322 18.18 7.27 3.44
CA SER A 322 16.94 7.19 2.66
C SER A 322 16.53 8.57 2.12
N LEU A 323 16.71 9.63 2.91
CA LEU A 323 16.44 11.00 2.48
C LEU A 323 17.40 11.47 1.38
N GLN A 324 18.67 11.10 1.46
CA GLN A 324 19.67 11.36 0.42
C GLN A 324 19.35 10.58 -0.87
N ALA A 325 18.84 9.35 -0.75
CA ALA A 325 18.33 8.62 -1.91
C ALA A 325 17.15 9.37 -2.56
N LEU A 326 16.14 9.77 -1.77
CA LEU A 326 15.00 10.54 -2.26
C LEU A 326 15.40 11.83 -2.98
N TYR A 327 16.46 12.51 -2.52
CA TYR A 327 16.98 13.72 -3.16
C TYR A 327 17.30 13.52 -4.65
N GLN A 328 17.85 12.36 -4.99
CA GLN A 328 18.22 12.00 -6.37
C GLN A 328 17.05 11.42 -7.17
N MET A 329 15.96 11.03 -6.50
CA MET A 329 14.80 10.45 -7.13
C MET A 329 13.84 11.51 -7.66
N GLN A 330 13.08 11.12 -8.69
CA GLN A 330 12.01 11.94 -9.23
C GLN A 330 10.66 11.53 -8.67
N ARG A 331 9.78 12.52 -8.49
CA ARG A 331 8.37 12.25 -8.17
C ARG A 331 7.74 11.46 -9.32
N ILE A 332 6.93 10.45 -9.01
CA ILE A 332 6.21 9.67 -10.01
C ILE A 332 5.20 10.55 -10.75
N ASP A 333 5.29 10.59 -12.08
CA ASP A 333 4.24 11.11 -12.93
C ASP A 333 3.34 9.97 -13.40
N PHE A 334 2.17 9.85 -12.78
CA PHE A 334 1.17 8.83 -13.13
C PHE A 334 0.65 8.94 -14.57
N LYS A 335 0.96 10.01 -15.31
CA LYS A 335 0.58 10.17 -16.71
C LYS A 335 1.58 9.56 -17.69
N GLN A 336 2.85 9.41 -17.31
CA GLN A 336 3.93 9.07 -18.25
C GLN A 336 4.22 7.57 -18.35
N CYS A 337 3.67 6.72 -17.47
CA CYS A 337 3.81 5.25 -17.49
C CYS A 337 5.27 4.75 -17.67
N ASP A 338 6.24 5.50 -17.16
CA ASP A 338 7.68 5.34 -17.37
C ASP A 338 8.40 4.64 -16.22
N SER A 339 7.75 4.56 -15.06
CA SER A 339 8.24 3.90 -13.85
C SER A 339 7.36 2.69 -13.49
N LEU A 340 7.90 1.78 -12.68
CA LEU A 340 7.14 0.63 -12.17
C LEU A 340 5.85 1.07 -11.46
N ILE A 341 5.92 2.07 -10.58
CA ILE A 341 4.76 2.58 -9.84
C ILE A 341 3.72 3.20 -10.79
N ALA A 342 4.16 3.94 -11.81
CA ALA A 342 3.25 4.49 -12.82
C ALA A 342 2.60 3.37 -13.65
N ASN A 343 3.34 2.35 -14.07
CA ASN A 343 2.82 1.20 -14.80
C ASN A 343 1.83 0.37 -14.00
N LEU A 344 2.14 0.10 -12.72
CA LEU A 344 1.20 -0.52 -11.78
C LEU A 344 -0.09 0.30 -11.75
N SER A 345 0.01 1.61 -11.56
CA SER A 345 -1.15 2.50 -11.48
C SER A 345 -1.98 2.61 -12.75
N ALA A 346 -1.36 2.66 -13.92
CA ALA A 346 -2.06 2.85 -15.18
C ALA A 346 -2.89 1.61 -15.58
N HIS A 347 -2.43 0.42 -15.22
CA HIS A 347 -3.06 -0.85 -15.60
C HIS A 347 -3.89 -1.47 -14.47
N ASP A 348 -3.93 -0.82 -13.32
CA ASP A 348 -4.63 -1.29 -12.14
C ASP A 348 -6.15 -1.49 -12.39
N PRO A 349 -6.67 -2.72 -12.27
CA PRO A 349 -8.10 -3.00 -12.45
C PRO A 349 -8.97 -2.25 -11.43
N GLY A 350 -8.41 -1.90 -10.27
CA GLY A 350 -9.08 -1.12 -9.23
C GLY A 350 -9.09 0.39 -9.47
N LYS A 351 -8.27 0.96 -10.37
CA LYS A 351 -8.30 2.41 -10.71
C LYS A 351 -9.21 2.73 -11.90
N LYS A 352 -9.48 1.78 -12.80
CA LYS A 352 -10.42 2.01 -13.91
C LYS A 352 -11.84 2.22 -13.34
N PRO A 353 -12.61 3.22 -13.82
CA PRO A 353 -14.05 3.17 -13.65
C PRO A 353 -14.51 1.88 -14.33
N TRP A 354 -15.12 0.96 -13.56
CA TRP A 354 -15.58 -0.31 -14.10
C TRP A 354 -16.47 0.00 -15.30
N GLN A 355 -16.04 -0.40 -16.50
CA GLN A 355 -16.87 -0.24 -17.68
C GLN A 355 -18.20 -0.91 -17.41
N THR A 356 -19.27 -0.21 -17.80
CA THR A 356 -20.64 -0.74 -17.82
C THR A 356 -20.62 -2.17 -18.34
N ALA A 357 -21.34 -3.08 -17.67
CA ALA A 357 -21.41 -4.49 -18.01
C ALA A 357 -21.50 -4.72 -19.52
N PRO A 358 -20.88 -5.80 -20.06
CA PRO A 358 -21.11 -6.15 -21.45
C PRO A 358 -22.61 -6.25 -21.66
N LYS A 359 -23.13 -5.51 -22.66
CA LYS A 359 -24.49 -5.70 -23.13
C LYS A 359 -24.58 -7.12 -23.68
N GLY A 360 -25.32 -7.98 -22.98
CA GLY A 360 -25.77 -9.25 -23.51
C GLY A 360 -26.80 -9.05 -24.61
#